data_AF-A0A251TPD9-F1
#
_entry.id   AF-A0A251TPD9-F1
#
_cell.length_a   1.000
_cell.length_b   1.000
_cell.length_c   1.000
_cell.angle_alpha   90.00
_cell.angle_beta   90.00
_cell.angle_gamma   90.00
#
_symmetry.space_group_name_H-M   'P 1'
#
loop_
_entity.id
_entity.type
_entity.pdbx_description
1 polymer ?
#
loop_
_entity_poly.entity_id
_entity_poly.type
_entity_poly.pdbx_seq_one_letter_code
_entity_poly.pdbx_strand_id
1 'polypeptide(L)'
;MLDIVVQNMGLLCSRHKRGNKATTEENDHAAEIERRIEQETKAEKHIQKLLLLGAGESGKSTIFKQIKLLFQTGFDERELQSYTSVIHANVYQTIKVCNT
;
A
#
# COMPACT_ATOMS: atom_id res chain seq x y z
N MET A 1 16.93 23.16 -56.46
CA MET A 1 17.27 23.95 -55.26
C MET A 1 16.06 24.04 -54.33
N LEU A 2 15.53 22.89 -53.90
CA LEU A 2 14.47 22.76 -52.89
C LEU A 2 14.24 21.26 -52.65
N ASP A 3 15.23 20.54 -52.10
CA ASP A 3 15.06 19.15 -51.63
C ASP A 3 16.17 18.77 -50.61
N ILE A 4 16.67 19.73 -49.83
CA ILE A 4 17.80 19.51 -48.89
C ILE A 4 17.40 19.55 -47.40
N VAL A 5 16.13 19.79 -47.04
CA VAL A 5 15.77 20.06 -45.62
C VAL A 5 14.92 18.96 -44.94
N VAL A 6 14.50 17.89 -45.62
CA VAL A 6 13.62 16.88 -44.98
C VAL A 6 14.34 15.64 -44.41
N GLN A 7 15.66 15.48 -44.61
CA GLN A 7 16.37 14.28 -44.13
C GLN A 7 16.98 14.38 -42.71
N ASN A 8 16.75 15.45 -41.94
CA ASN A 8 17.43 15.66 -40.64
C ASN A 8 16.58 15.46 -39.38
N MET A 9 15.41 14.83 -39.44
CA MET A 9 14.60 14.54 -38.26
C MET A 9 14.05 13.11 -38.33
N GLY A 10 14.76 12.15 -37.75
CA GLY A 10 14.17 10.82 -37.59
C GLY A 10 15.06 9.65 -37.21
N LEU A 11 16.38 9.79 -37.06
CA LEU A 11 17.23 8.63 -36.71
C LEU A 11 18.45 9.03 -35.88
N LEU A 12 18.19 9.46 -34.64
CA LEU A 12 19.21 9.57 -33.60
C LEU A 12 18.87 8.69 -32.38
N CYS A 13 18.43 7.46 -32.63
CA CYS A 13 18.39 6.41 -31.61
C CYS A 13 18.63 5.04 -32.24
N SER A 14 19.72 4.89 -33.00
CA SER A 14 20.30 3.58 -33.34
C SER A 14 21.62 3.77 -34.07
N ARG A 15 22.70 4.03 -33.32
CA ARG A 15 24.08 3.61 -33.65
C ARG A 15 25.09 4.25 -32.72
N HIS A 16 25.33 3.61 -31.59
CA HIS A 16 26.68 3.58 -31.01
C HIS A 16 26.88 2.35 -30.14
N LYS A 17 27.66 1.38 -30.64
CA LYS A 17 28.24 0.30 -29.83
C LYS A 17 29.19 0.93 -28.80
N ARG A 18 28.74 1.11 -27.56
CA ARG A 18 29.60 1.33 -26.38
C ARG A 18 28.98 0.59 -25.19
N GLY A 19 29.59 -0.54 -24.84
CA GLY A 19 29.48 -1.21 -23.54
C GLY A 19 28.25 -2.12 -23.31
N ASN A 20 28.37 -3.41 -23.64
CA ASN A 20 27.40 -4.45 -23.25
C ASN A 20 27.20 -4.64 -21.73
N LYS A 21 27.90 -3.88 -20.87
CA LYS A 21 27.79 -4.00 -19.41
C LYS A 21 26.60 -3.22 -18.83
N ALA A 22 26.33 -2.01 -19.31
CA ALA A 22 25.25 -1.16 -18.79
C ALA A 22 23.86 -1.76 -19.07
N THR A 23 23.65 -2.34 -20.25
CA THR A 23 22.37 -2.96 -20.62
C THR A 23 22.10 -4.28 -19.88
N THR A 24 23.15 -4.98 -19.43
CA THR A 24 22.99 -6.26 -18.73
C THR A 24 22.55 -6.00 -17.28
N GLU A 25 23.18 -5.03 -16.61
CA GLU A 25 22.78 -4.63 -15.25
C GLU A 25 21.37 -4.04 -15.20
N GLU A 26 20.99 -3.22 -16.20
CA GLU A 26 19.61 -2.72 -16.34
C GLU A 26 18.60 -3.85 -16.58
N ASN A 27 18.95 -4.83 -17.42
CA ASN A 27 18.09 -6.00 -17.66
C ASN A 27 17.98 -6.90 -16.43
N ASP A 28 19.06 -7.10 -15.68
CA ASP A 28 19.08 -7.87 -14.44
C ASP A 28 18.21 -7.20 -13.37
N HIS A 29 18.29 -5.87 -13.26
CA HIS A 29 17.41 -5.07 -12.40
C HIS A 29 15.94 -5.17 -12.83
N ALA A 30 15.65 -5.09 -14.12
CA ALA A 30 14.29 -5.24 -14.64
C ALA A 30 13.73 -6.65 -14.36
N ALA A 31 14.54 -7.69 -14.53
CA ALA A 31 14.16 -9.07 -14.23
C ALA A 31 13.87 -9.29 -12.73
N GLU A 32 14.65 -8.66 -11.85
CA GLU A 32 14.41 -8.70 -10.40
C GLU A 32 13.10 -7.99 -10.02
N ILE A 33 12.79 -6.85 -10.65
CA ILE A 33 11.53 -6.14 -10.45
C ILE A 33 10.35 -7.01 -10.88
N GLU A 34 10.40 -7.59 -12.08
CA GLU A 34 9.33 -8.45 -12.60
C GLU A 34 9.09 -9.66 -11.69
N ARG A 35 10.18 -10.29 -11.21
CA ARG A 35 10.11 -11.40 -10.26
C ARG A 35 9.41 -11.00 -8.96
N ARG A 36 9.69 -9.80 -8.43
CA ARG A 36 9.01 -9.30 -7.21
C ARG A 36 7.52 -9.06 -7.46
N ILE A 37 7.17 -8.44 -8.59
CA ILE A 37 5.79 -8.19 -8.97
C ILE A 37 5.01 -9.50 -9.07
N GLU A 38 5.58 -10.53 -9.69
CA GLU A 38 4.91 -11.83 -9.83
C GLU A 38 4.73 -12.53 -8.47
N GLN A 39 5.74 -12.44 -7.59
CA GLN A 39 5.67 -12.97 -6.22
C GLN A 39 4.57 -12.27 -5.40
N GLU A 40 4.50 -10.94 -5.45
CA GLU A 40 3.47 -10.15 -4.77
C GLU A 40 2.08 -10.46 -5.34
N THR A 41 1.94 -10.49 -6.67
CA THR A 41 0.67 -10.83 -7.34
C THR A 41 0.17 -12.22 -6.93
N LYS A 42 1.08 -13.20 -6.80
CA LYS A 42 0.72 -14.54 -6.33
C LYS A 42 0.29 -14.53 -4.87
N ALA A 43 0.97 -13.77 -4.01
CA ALA A 43 0.58 -13.62 -2.61
C ALA A 43 -0.81 -12.97 -2.48
N GLU A 44 -1.08 -11.92 -3.26
CA GLU A 44 -2.37 -11.22 -3.26
C GLU A 44 -3.54 -12.12 -3.67
N LYS A 45 -3.34 -13.06 -4.60
CA LYS A 45 -4.38 -14.03 -4.99
C LYS A 45 -4.89 -14.89 -3.83
N HIS A 46 -4.09 -15.05 -2.78
CA HIS A 46 -4.47 -15.81 -1.58
C HIS A 46 -5.11 -14.94 -0.49
N ILE A 47 -5.14 -13.60 -0.65
CA ILE A 47 -5.72 -12.67 0.33
C ILE A 47 -7.22 -12.48 0.06
N GLN A 48 -8.04 -12.74 1.06
CA GLN A 48 -9.49 -12.48 1.02
C GLN A 48 -9.79 -11.08 1.57
N LYS A 49 -10.27 -10.18 0.71
CA LYS A 49 -10.65 -8.81 1.08
C LYS A 49 -12.12 -8.78 1.50
N LEU A 50 -12.37 -8.44 2.77
CA LEU A 50 -13.72 -8.36 3.34
C LEU A 50 -14.10 -6.90 3.61
N LEU A 51 -15.33 -6.53 3.26
CA LEU A 51 -15.90 -5.21 3.55
C LEU A 51 -17.05 -5.36 4.56
N LEU A 52 -16.94 -4.64 5.67
CA LEU A 52 -17.99 -4.62 6.70
C LEU A 52 -18.81 -3.33 6.60
N LEU A 53 -20.10 -3.48 6.30
CA LEU A 53 -21.04 -2.37 6.14
C LEU A 53 -22.02 -2.30 7.33
N GLY A 54 -22.47 -1.09 7.66
CA GLY A 54 -23.43 -0.86 8.73
C GLY A 54 -23.51 0.63 9.13
N ALA A 55 -24.60 1.00 9.80
CA ALA A 55 -24.84 2.36 10.32
C ALA A 55 -23.74 2.83 11.28
N GLY A 56 -23.69 4.13 11.57
CA GLY A 56 -22.84 4.66 12.65
C GLY A 56 -23.06 3.85 13.94
N GLU A 57 -21.98 3.61 14.70
CA GLU A 57 -22.04 2.95 16.02
C GLU A 57 -22.51 1.48 16.04
N SER A 58 -22.76 0.86 14.87
CA SER A 58 -23.22 -0.54 14.76
C SER A 58 -22.21 -1.61 15.18
N GLY A 59 -21.11 -1.25 15.85
CA GLY A 59 -20.10 -2.20 16.34
C GLY A 59 -19.07 -2.67 15.31
N LYS A 60 -18.96 -2.04 14.13
CA LYS A 60 -17.97 -2.43 13.10
C LYS A 60 -16.54 -2.45 13.64
N SER A 61 -16.12 -1.38 14.32
CA SER A 61 -14.79 -1.29 14.94
C SER A 61 -14.57 -2.36 16.01
N THR A 62 -15.64 -2.78 16.69
CA THR A 62 -15.58 -3.88 17.68
C THR A 62 -15.26 -5.21 16.99
N ILE A 63 -15.91 -5.52 15.87
CA ILE A 63 -15.60 -6.73 15.09
C ILE A 63 -14.15 -6.73 14.60
N PHE A 64 -13.65 -5.60 14.08
CA PHE A 64 -12.24 -5.49 13.67
C PHE A 64 -11.27 -5.69 14.85
N LYS A 65 -11.58 -5.13 16.03
CA LYS A 65 -10.79 -5.36 17.25
C LYS A 65 -10.77 -6.84 17.65
N GLN A 66 -11.89 -7.54 17.55
CA GLN A 66 -11.95 -8.98 17.82
C GLN A 66 -11.15 -9.80 16.80
N ILE A 67 -11.21 -9.46 15.51
CA ILE A 67 -10.40 -10.12 14.47
C ILE A 67 -8.91 -9.98 14.79
N LYS A 68 -8.47 -8.77 15.18
CA LYS A 68 -7.09 -8.51 15.59
C LYS A 68 -6.69 -9.34 16.81
N LEU A 69 -7.57 -9.44 17.81
CA LEU A 69 -7.31 -10.26 19.00
C LEU A 69 -7.19 -11.76 18.68
N LEU A 70 -8.00 -12.28 17.75
CA LEU A 70 -8.05 -13.71 17.43
C LEU A 70 -6.96 -14.16 16.44
N PHE A 71 -6.60 -13.32 15.47
CA PHE A 71 -5.78 -13.73 14.31
C PHE A 71 -4.46 -12.97 14.16
N GLN A 72 -4.22 -11.93 14.96
CA GLN A 72 -2.95 -11.19 14.97
C GLN A 72 -2.28 -11.30 16.34
N THR A 73 -1.10 -10.70 16.50
CA THR A 73 -0.34 -10.71 17.77
C THR A 73 -0.94 -9.80 18.85
N GLY A 74 -2.24 -9.48 18.79
CA GLY A 74 -2.91 -8.58 19.71
C GLY A 74 -2.61 -7.09 19.45
N PHE A 75 -2.67 -6.29 20.52
CA PHE A 75 -2.49 -4.84 20.49
C PHE A 75 -1.08 -4.47 21.00
N ASP A 76 -0.42 -3.52 20.34
CA ASP A 76 0.88 -3.04 20.79
C ASP A 76 0.75 -1.98 21.90
N GLU A 77 1.84 -1.72 22.62
CA GLU A 77 1.84 -0.77 23.74
C GLU A 77 1.41 0.64 23.32
N ARG A 78 1.81 1.08 22.12
CA ARG A 78 1.47 2.42 21.62
C ARG A 78 -0.02 2.54 21.34
N GLU A 79 -0.62 1.49 20.81
CA GLU A 79 -2.04 1.41 20.54
C GLU A 79 -2.86 1.33 21.84
N LEU A 80 -2.41 0.56 22.83
CA LEU A 80 -3.04 0.52 24.15
C LEU A 80 -3.01 1.90 24.83
N GLN A 81 -1.89 2.62 24.75
CA GLN A 81 -1.80 4.00 25.21
C GLN A 81 -2.79 4.92 24.46
N SER A 82 -2.95 4.73 23.15
CA SER A 82 -3.94 5.49 22.37
C SER A 82 -5.38 5.22 22.82
N TYR A 83 -5.71 4.00 23.25
CA TYR A 83 -7.05 3.67 23.75
C TYR A 83 -7.33 4.27 25.13
N THR A 84 -6.30 4.50 25.95
CA THR A 84 -6.47 5.07 27.30
C THR A 84 -7.14 6.44 27.25
N SER A 85 -6.70 7.33 26.35
CA SER A 85 -7.31 8.65 26.20
C SER A 85 -8.77 8.57 25.72
N VAL A 86 -9.07 7.65 24.80
CA VAL A 86 -10.43 7.39 24.31
C VAL A 86 -11.33 6.87 25.43
N ILE A 87 -10.84 5.94 26.25
CA ILE A 87 -11.59 5.41 27.40
C ILE A 87 -11.89 6.53 28.39
N HIS A 88 -10.91 7.36 28.74
CA HIS A 88 -11.13 8.51 29.63
C HIS A 88 -12.18 9.48 29.07
N ALA A 89 -12.10 9.81 27.78
CA ALA A 89 -13.07 10.68 27.12
C ALA A 89 -14.49 10.08 27.15
N ASN A 90 -14.62 8.78 26.86
CA ASN A 90 -15.90 8.07 26.91
C ASN A 90 -16.50 8.09 28.33
N VAL A 91 -15.70 7.78 29.36
CA VAL A 91 -16.16 7.80 30.76
C VAL A 91 -16.63 9.20 31.16
N TYR A 92 -15.84 10.23 30.86
CA TYR A 92 -16.21 11.61 31.15
C TYR A 92 -17.50 12.03 30.44
N GLN A 93 -17.62 11.71 29.14
CA GLN A 93 -18.81 11.99 28.36
C GLN A 93 -20.04 11.28 28.93
N THR A 94 -19.92 10.00 29.30
CA THR A 94 -21.02 9.25 29.92
C THR A 94 -21.45 9.89 31.25
N ILE A 95 -20.50 10.24 32.12
CA ILE A 95 -20.82 10.92 33.39
C ILE A 95 -21.54 12.25 33.15
N LYS A 96 -21.07 13.05 32.18
CA LYS A 96 -21.72 14.32 31.83
C LYS A 96 -23.17 14.11 31.37
N VAL A 97 -23.40 13.14 30.48
CA VAL A 97 -24.75 12.83 29.98
C VAL A 97 -25.65 12.29 31.10
N CYS A 98 -25.15 11.44 31.99
CA CYS A 98 -25.94 10.87 33.09
C CYS A 98 -26.27 11.87 34.21
N ASN A 99 -25.49 12.94 34.36
CA ASN A 99 -25.71 14.00 35.36
C ASN A 99 -26.58 15.17 34.85
N THR A 100 -27.10 15.08 33.62
CA THR A 100 -28.03 16.06 33.03
C THR A 100 -29.42 15.46 32.94
#